data_AF-A0A2X0PBQ1-F1
#
_entry.id   AF-A0A2X0PBQ1-F1
#
_cell.length_a   1.000
_cell.length_b   1.000
_cell.length_c   1.000
_cell.angle_alpha   90.00
_cell.angle_beta   90.00
_cell.angle_gamma   90.00
#
_symmetry.space_group_name_H-M   'P 1'
#
loop_
_entity.id
_entity.type
_entity.pdbx_description
1 polymer ?
#
loop_
_entity_poly.entity_id
_entity_poly.type
_entity_poly.pdbx_seq_one_letter_code
_entity_poly.pdbx_strand_id
1 'polypeptide(L)' 'MSQLDNTLKLLGITDTNIQVFGTREEFHGRGSGRKKYLVIQAELTYTLRRYPSCGYNTLHPNGHKLTNVR' A
#
# COMPACT_ATOMS: atom_id res chain seq x y z
N MET A 1 -11.89 -17.98 0.72
CA MET A 1 -10.88 -17.04 1.26
C MET A 1 -9.53 -17.46 0.72
N SER A 2 -8.76 -16.52 0.18
CA SER A 2 -7.44 -16.82 -0.40
C SER A 2 -6.38 -16.94 0.71
N GLN A 3 -5.29 -17.68 0.44
CA GLN A 3 -4.15 -17.76 1.36
C GLN A 3 -3.50 -16.40 1.61
N LEU A 4 -3.57 -15.50 0.61
CA LEU A 4 -3.11 -14.12 0.71
C LEU A 4 -3.92 -13.33 1.73
N ASP A 5 -5.25 -13.43 1.72
CA ASP A 5 -6.12 -12.74 2.69
C ASP A 5 -5.77 -13.13 4.13
N ASN A 6 -5.50 -14.42 4.37
CA ASN A 6 -5.08 -14.91 5.68
C ASN A 6 -3.69 -14.38 6.07
N THR A 7 -2.79 -14.24 5.10
CA THR A 7 -1.42 -13.74 5.32
C THR A 7 -1.44 -12.25 5.68
N LEU A 8 -2.20 -11.44 4.94
CA LEU A 8 -2.39 -10.01 5.23
C LEU A 8 -2.98 -9.80 6.63
N LYS A 9 -4.01 -10.60 6.97
CA LYS A 9 -4.63 -10.57 8.30
C LYS A 9 -3.65 -10.95 9.40
N LEU A 10 -2.81 -11.97 9.21
CA LEU A 10 -1.76 -12.37 10.16
C LEU A 10 -0.72 -11.26 10.35
N LEU A 11 -0.35 -10.56 9.28
CA LEU A 11 0.61 -9.46 9.31
C LEU A 11 0.02 -8.15 9.87
N GLY A 12 -1.27 -8.13 10.26
CA GLY A 12 -1.94 -6.92 10.74
C GLY A 12 -2.24 -5.89 9.64
N ILE A 13 -2.16 -6.30 8.37
CA ILE A 13 -2.50 -5.47 7.21
C ILE A 13 -4.02 -5.59 7.00
N THR A 14 -4.78 -4.78 7.74
CA THR A 14 -6.26 -4.81 7.74
C THR A 14 -6.89 -3.58 7.08
N ASP A 15 -6.10 -2.59 6.68
CA ASP A 15 -6.61 -1.41 6.01
C ASP A 15 -7.13 -1.77 4.61
N THR A 16 -8.41 -1.53 4.37
CA THR A 16 -9.10 -1.84 3.11
C THR A 16 -8.68 -0.94 1.95
N ASN A 17 -7.96 0.15 2.22
CA ASN A 17 -7.37 1.03 1.22
C ASN A 17 -6.06 0.47 0.64
N ILE A 18 -5.55 -0.62 1.20
CA ILE A 18 -4.40 -1.34 0.66
C ILE A 18 -4.88 -2.28 -0.42
N GLN A 19 -4.44 -2.04 -1.65
CA GLN A 19 -4.76 -2.85 -2.82
C GLN A 19 -3.52 -3.65 -3.22
N VAL A 20 -3.59 -4.98 -3.08
CA VAL A 20 -2.52 -5.86 -3.55
C VAL A 20 -2.67 -6.04 -5.06
N PHE A 21 -1.61 -5.73 -5.80
CA PHE A 21 -1.58 -5.85 -7.26
C PHE A 21 -0.59 -6.92 -7.75
N GLY A 22 0.20 -7.51 -6.85
CA GLY A 22 1.14 -8.58 -7.21
C GLY A 22 1.63 -9.38 -6.03
N THR A 23 1.93 -10.65 -6.28
CA THR A 23 2.63 -11.53 -5.35
C THR A 23 3.68 -12.32 -6.10
N ARG A 24 4.87 -12.46 -5.53
CA ARG A 24 5.91 -13.32 -6.10
C ARG A 24 6.73 -14.00 -5.02
N GLU A 25 7.28 -15.15 -5.34
CA GLU A 25 8.25 -15.82 -4.49
C GLU A 25 9.66 -15.32 -4.83
N GLU A 26 10.43 -14.99 -3.81
CA GLU A 26 11.84 -14.65 -3.95
C GLU A 26 12.71 -15.60 -3.14
N PHE A 27 13.87 -15.94 -3.69
CA PHE A 27 14.85 -16.76 -3.02
C PHE A 27 16.14 -15.98 -2.84
N HIS A 28 16.58 -15.85 -1.60
CA HIS A 28 17.80 -15.13 -1.26
C HIS A 28 18.81 -16.08 -0.61
N GLY A 29 20.10 -15.89 -0.87
CA GLY A 29 21.17 -16.74 -0.36
C GLY A 29 21.50 -17.97 -1.23
N ARG A 30 22.43 -18.81 -0.75
CA ARG A 30 22.94 -20.02 -1.47
C ARG A 30 23.08 -21.20 -0.52
N GLY A 31 23.01 -22.41 -1.07
CA GLY A 31 23.18 -23.66 -0.31
C GLY A 31 22.20 -23.79 0.86
N SER A 32 22.69 -24.23 2.02
CA SER A 32 21.91 -24.35 3.26
C SER A 32 21.39 -23.03 3.81
N GLY A 33 21.95 -21.89 3.37
CA GLY A 33 21.50 -20.55 3.76
C GLY A 33 20.40 -19.97 2.86
N ARG A 34 19.89 -20.72 1.88
CA ARG A 34 18.84 -20.24 0.97
C ARG A 34 17.53 -20.05 1.73
N LYS A 35 17.00 -18.83 1.69
CA LYS A 35 15.73 -18.44 2.30
C LYS A 35 14.69 -18.17 1.23
N LYS A 36 13.46 -18.60 1.48
CA LYS A 36 12.30 -18.36 0.63
C LYS A 36 11.45 -17.25 1.24
N TYR A 37 11.07 -16.27 0.44
CA TYR A 37 10.26 -15.13 0.80
C TYR A 37 9.02 -15.09 -0.10
N LEU A 38 7.87 -14.79 0.49
CA LEU A 38 6.70 -14.35 -0.26
C LEU A 38 6.70 -12.82 -0.24
N VAL A 39 6.88 -12.20 -1.40
CA VAL A 39 6.85 -10.75 -1.57
C VAL A 39 5.47 -10.34 -2.07
N ILE A 40 4.84 -9.45 -1.32
CA ILE A 40 3.52 -8.88 -1.63
C ILE A 40 3.75 -7.44 -2.08
N GLN A 41 3.26 -7.11 -3.27
CA GLN A 41 3.29 -5.75 -3.81
C GLN A 41 1.90 -5.14 -3.70
N ALA A 42 1.81 -4.01 -3.00
CA ALA A 42 0.54 -3.35 -2.72
C ALA A 42 0.69 -1.83 -2.76
N GLU A 43 -0.41 -1.16 -3.10
CA GLU A 43 -0.55 0.30 -3.04
C GLU A 43 -1.51 0.68 -1.92
N LEU A 44 -1.21 1.78 -1.21
CA LEU A 44 -2.08 2.35 -0.21
C LEU A 44 -2.65 3.67 -0.73
N THR A 45 -3.97 3.73 -0.89
CA THR A 45 -4.63 4.87 -1.53
C THR A 45 -5.73 5.45 -0.65
N TYR A 46 -5.59 6.69 -0.20
CA TYR A 46 -6.65 7.41 0.48
C TYR A 46 -7.24 8.49 -0.40
N THR A 47 -8.58 8.54 -0.48
CA THR A 47 -9.25 9.71 -1.06
C THR A 47 -9.27 10.84 -0.04
N LEU A 48 -8.56 11.92 -0.35
CA LEU A 48 -8.68 13.14 0.43
C LEU A 48 -9.96 13.88 0.01
N ARG A 49 -10.80 14.25 0.99
CA ARG A 49 -11.96 15.15 0.78
C ARG A 49 -11.67 16.58 1.21
N ARG A 50 -10.71 16.75 2.12
CA ARG A 50 -10.25 18.00 2.70
C ARG A 50 -8.73 18.03 2.69
N TYR A 51 -8.14 19.19 2.45
CA TYR A 51 -6.68 19.33 2.49
C TYR A 51 -6.21 19.34 3.97
N PRO A 52 -5.23 18.51 4.37
CA PRO A 52 -4.85 18.38 5.78
C PRO A 52 -4.26 19.64 6.41
N SER A 53 -3.65 20.53 5.62
CA SER A 53 -2.88 21.68 6.11
C SER A 53 -3.44 23.05 5.71
N CYS A 54 -4.66 23.13 5.18
CA CYS A 54 -5.31 24.39 4.81
C CYS A 54 -6.79 24.30 5.18
N GLY A 55 -7.27 25.28 5.94
CA GLY A 55 -8.57 25.26 6.63
C GLY A 55 -9.82 25.18 5.74
N TYR A 56 -9.68 24.98 4.43
CA TYR A 56 -10.78 24.81 3.50
C TYR A 56 -11.51 23.49 3.75
N ASN A 57 -12.84 23.50 3.65
CA ASN A 57 -13.70 22.36 3.95
C ASN A 57 -13.84 21.35 2.79
N THR A 58 -13.29 21.67 1.62
CA THR A 58 -13.38 20.86 0.41
C THR A 58 -12.10 20.96 -0.41
N LEU A 59 -11.63 19.83 -0.94
CA LEU A 59 -10.59 19.82 -1.97
C LEU A 59 -11.20 20.25 -3.30
N HIS A 60 -10.76 21.39 -3.81
CA HIS A 60 -11.06 21.77 -5.19
C HIS A 60 -10.14 20.96 -6.12
N PRO A 61 -10.68 20.31 -7.16
CA PRO A 61 -9.87 19.67 -8.18
C PRO A 61 -8.97 20.72 -8.83
N ASN A 62 -7.69 20.73 -8.48
CA ASN A 62 -6.72 21.60 -9.11
C ASN A 62 -6.47 21.03 -10.51
N GLY A 63 -7.24 21.49 -11.49
CA GLY A 63 -7.08 21.10 -12.90
C GLY A 63 -5.77 21.64 -13.49
N HIS A 64 -4.61 21.20 -12.99
CA HIS A 64 -3.22 21.60 -13.34
C HIS A 64 -2.47 22.55 -12.36
N LYS A 65 -2.59 22.42 -11.04
CA LYS A 65 -1.55 22.97 -10.14
C LYS A 65 -1.11 21.97 -9.09
N LEU A 66 0.08 21.40 -9.31
CA LEU A 66 0.87 20.69 -8.29
C LEU A 66 0.94 21.57 -7.05
N THR A 67 0.22 21.18 -6.01
CA THR A 67 0.28 21.87 -4.73
C THR A 67 1.33 21.16 -3.91
N ASN A 68 2.47 21.83 -3.69
CA ASN A 68 3.56 21.29 -2.89
C ASN A 68 3.11 21.27 -1.42
N VAL A 69 2.93 20.07 -0.87
CA VAL A 69 2.60 19.88 0.54
C VAL A 69 3.93 19.87 1.31
N ARG A 70 4.18 20.94 2.07
CA ARG A 70 5.23 20.98 3.10
C ARG A 70 4.65 20.56 4.45
#